data_AF-A0A2N5U1M6-F1
#
_entry.id   AF-A0A2N5U1M6-F1
#
_cell.length_a   1.000
_cell.length_b   1.000
_cell.length_c   1.000
_cell.angle_alpha   90.00
_cell.angle_beta   90.00
_cell.angle_gamma   90.00
#
_symmetry.space_group_name_H-M   'P 1'
#
loop_
_entity.id
_entity.type
_entity.pdbx_description
1 polymer ?
#
loop_
_entity_poly.entity_id
_entity_poly.type
_entity_poly.pdbx_seq_one_letter_code
_entity_poly.pdbx_strand_id
1 'polypeptide(L)'
;MLKRTSKTQLTKQRRLMEELFVDEDIEEEDKDSSSEEYKSDSEEEEISQPQRQPNKERNHVESHQKLMKDYFDEDSTYNNRDFEHRFWLRKELVLKIIANVKF
;
A
#
# COMPACT_ATOMS: atom_id res chain seq x y z
N MET A 1 57.40 -7.97 12.01
CA MET A 1 56.58 -7.59 10.84
C MET A 1 55.20 -7.16 11.34
N LEU A 2 54.77 -5.94 11.03
CA LEU A 2 53.53 -5.33 11.51
C LEU A 2 52.35 -5.80 10.63
N LYS A 3 51.41 -6.59 11.17
CA LYS A 3 50.16 -6.93 10.46
C LYS A 3 49.04 -6.02 10.94
N ARG A 4 48.67 -5.06 10.09
CA ARG A 4 47.55 -4.12 10.30
C ARG A 4 46.26 -4.92 10.23
N THR A 5 45.46 -4.94 11.30
CA THR A 5 44.10 -5.48 11.25
C THR A 5 43.17 -4.37 10.77
N SER A 6 42.61 -4.53 9.58
CA SER A 6 41.53 -3.69 9.10
C SER A 6 40.24 -4.10 9.83
N LYS A 7 39.69 -3.22 10.66
CA LYS A 7 38.32 -3.36 11.18
C LYS A 7 37.35 -3.25 10.00
N THR A 8 36.78 -4.38 9.58
CA THR A 8 35.72 -4.41 8.57
C THR A 8 34.45 -3.85 9.23
N GLN A 9 34.07 -2.62 8.87
CA GLN A 9 32.81 -2.04 9.33
C GLN A 9 31.66 -2.78 8.64
N LEU A 10 30.80 -3.43 9.42
CA LEU A 10 29.60 -4.05 8.88
C LEU A 10 28.60 -2.98 8.49
N THR A 11 28.07 -3.08 7.27
CA THR A 11 27.01 -2.21 6.79
C THR A 11 25.72 -2.50 7.58
N LYS A 12 24.89 -1.48 7.77
CA LYS A 12 23.58 -1.62 8.46
C LYS A 12 22.75 -2.75 7.88
N GLN A 13 22.84 -2.94 6.56
CA GLN A 13 22.15 -3.99 5.83
C GLN A 13 22.63 -5.39 6.27
N ARG A 14 23.94 -5.63 6.41
CA ARG A 14 24.46 -6.94 6.87
C ARG A 14 23.97 -7.31 8.27
N ARG A 15 23.93 -6.32 9.17
CA ARG A 15 23.45 -6.53 10.54
C ARG A 15 21.96 -6.88 10.58
N LEU A 16 21.15 -6.22 9.75
CA LEU A 16 19.72 -6.52 9.61
C LEU A 16 19.47 -7.90 9.00
N MET A 17 20.27 -8.29 7.99
CA MET A 17 20.16 -9.64 7.40
C MET A 17 20.50 -10.72 8.43
N GLU A 18 21.56 -10.51 9.22
CA GLU A 18 21.92 -11.44 10.30
C GLU A 18 20.81 -11.51 11.37
N GLU A 19 20.16 -10.40 11.71
CA GLU A 19 19.04 -10.37 12.67
C GLU A 19 17.75 -11.02 12.13
N LEU A 20 17.48 -10.94 10.81
CA LEU A 20 16.29 -11.53 10.19
C LEU A 20 16.41 -13.04 9.92
N PHE A 21 17.63 -13.54 9.67
CA PHE A 21 17.87 -14.91 9.20
C PHE A 21 18.57 -15.80 10.24
N VAL A 22 18.62 -15.40 11.52
CA VAL A 22 19.36 -16.15 12.55
C VAL A 22 18.68 -17.43 13.01
N ASP A 23 17.37 -17.63 12.87
CA ASP A 23 16.73 -18.88 13.29
C ASP A 23 15.55 -19.27 12.39
N GLU A 24 15.77 -20.07 11.35
CA GLU A 24 14.93 -21.21 10.95
C GLU A 24 15.57 -21.92 9.76
N ASP A 25 15.96 -23.18 9.94
CA ASP A 25 16.28 -24.13 8.87
C ASP A 25 15.09 -24.16 7.89
N ILE A 26 15.20 -23.43 6.78
CA ILE A 26 14.31 -23.58 5.63
C ILE A 26 15.19 -23.98 4.45
N GLU A 27 14.96 -25.21 4.02
CA GLU A 27 15.64 -25.88 2.92
C GLU A 27 15.58 -25.03 1.63
N GLU A 28 16.75 -24.94 1.01
CA GLU A 28 17.05 -24.31 -0.28
C GLU A 28 16.20 -24.88 -1.42
N GLU A 29 15.53 -24.02 -2.19
CA GLU A 29 15.34 -24.29 -3.62
C GLU A 29 15.42 -22.99 -4.43
N ASP A 30 16.63 -22.78 -4.98
CA ASP A 30 16.99 -22.19 -6.26
C ASP A 30 15.95 -21.33 -7.01
N LYS A 31 16.38 -20.15 -7.49
CA LYS A 31 16.87 -20.02 -8.88
C LYS A 31 16.93 -18.56 -9.34
N ASP A 32 18.17 -18.09 -9.43
CA ASP A 32 18.78 -17.28 -10.49
C ASP A 32 17.88 -16.33 -11.31
N SER A 33 18.16 -15.04 -11.21
CA SER A 33 18.04 -14.15 -12.37
C SER A 33 19.15 -13.12 -12.37
N SER A 34 20.23 -13.49 -13.05
CA SER A 34 21.17 -12.60 -13.74
C SER A 34 20.49 -11.30 -14.22
N SER A 35 20.97 -10.16 -13.73
CA SER A 35 20.65 -8.85 -14.29
C SER A 35 21.95 -8.10 -14.50
N GLU A 36 22.28 -7.93 -15.78
CA GLU A 36 23.49 -7.23 -16.22
C GLU A 36 23.48 -5.77 -15.76
N GLU A 37 24.64 -5.34 -15.26
CA GLU A 37 24.88 -4.04 -14.65
C GLU A 37 24.98 -2.94 -15.73
N TYR A 38 23.88 -2.26 -16.02
CA TYR A 38 23.91 -1.01 -16.77
C TYR A 38 24.48 0.09 -15.88
N LYS A 39 25.64 0.64 -16.28
CA LYS A 39 26.18 1.86 -15.67
C LYS A 39 25.27 3.04 -16.05
N SER A 40 24.33 3.35 -15.17
CA SER A 40 23.58 4.60 -15.24
C SER A 40 24.47 5.71 -14.68
N ASP A 41 24.94 6.58 -15.57
CA ASP A 41 25.49 7.89 -15.21
C ASP A 41 24.31 8.77 -14.76
N SER A 42 23.80 8.50 -13.56
CA SER A 42 22.78 9.33 -12.94
C SER A 42 23.50 10.26 -11.98
N GLU A 43 23.64 11.49 -12.44
CA GLU A 43 23.70 12.68 -11.60
C GLU A 43 22.78 12.45 -10.39
N GLU A 44 23.27 12.69 -9.18
CA GLU A 44 22.56 12.47 -7.94
C GLU A 44 21.32 13.38 -7.89
N GLU A 45 20.26 13.01 -8.60
CA GLU A 45 18.94 13.55 -8.37
C GLU A 45 18.57 13.11 -6.96
N GLU A 46 18.69 14.04 -6.02
CA GLU A 46 18.07 13.94 -4.71
C GLU A 46 16.64 13.47 -4.93
N ILE A 47 16.38 12.18 -4.69
CA ILE A 47 15.04 11.60 -4.65
C ILE A 47 14.31 12.27 -3.50
N SER A 48 13.73 13.43 -3.79
CA SER A 48 12.91 14.18 -2.85
C SER A 48 11.80 13.24 -2.41
N GLN A 49 11.78 12.89 -1.12
CA GLN A 49 10.69 12.09 -0.60
C GLN A 49 9.40 12.85 -0.87
N PRO A 50 8.38 12.21 -1.50
CA PRO A 50 7.15 12.90 -1.83
C PRO A 50 6.55 13.46 -0.55
N GLN A 51 6.56 14.78 -0.42
CA GLN A 51 5.94 15.45 0.71
C GLN A 51 4.46 15.09 0.71
N ARG A 52 3.98 14.55 1.85
CA ARG A 52 2.57 14.26 2.01
C ARG A 52 1.78 15.54 1.82
N GLN A 53 0.93 15.58 0.80
CA GLN A 53 0.05 16.71 0.61
C GLN A 53 -0.90 16.83 1.82
N PRO A 54 -1.19 18.05 2.28
CA PRO A 54 -2.16 18.26 3.34
C PRO A 54 -3.52 17.69 2.91
N ASN A 55 -4.27 17.16 3.88
CA ASN A 55 -5.56 16.57 3.59
C ASN A 55 -6.51 17.64 3.06
N LYS A 56 -6.97 17.49 1.81
CA LYS A 56 -7.93 18.41 1.22
C LYS A 56 -9.28 18.26 1.92
N GLU A 57 -9.91 19.37 2.27
CA GLU A 57 -11.28 19.35 2.77
C GLU A 57 -12.23 18.84 1.67
N ARG A 58 -12.90 17.72 1.95
CA ARG A 58 -13.72 16.98 0.97
C ARG A 58 -15.22 17.17 1.18
N ASN A 59 -15.63 18.08 2.07
CA ASN A 59 -17.02 18.27 2.51
C ASN A 59 -17.76 16.93 2.72
N HIS A 60 -17.43 16.26 3.83
CA HIS A 60 -17.93 14.91 4.12
C HIS A 60 -19.46 14.84 4.19
N VAL A 61 -20.12 15.90 4.64
CA VAL A 61 -21.58 15.95 4.79
C VAL A 61 -22.25 16.05 3.42
N GLU A 62 -21.81 17.00 2.59
CA GLU A 62 -22.39 17.19 1.25
C GLU A 62 -22.17 15.96 0.36
N SER A 63 -20.96 15.41 0.40
CA SER A 63 -20.64 14.18 -0.35
C SER A 63 -21.47 12.99 0.12
N HIS A 64 -21.70 12.84 1.42
CA HIS A 64 -22.58 11.79 1.95
C HIS A 64 -24.02 11.97 1.47
N GLN A 65 -24.58 13.18 1.58
CA GLN A 65 -25.94 13.47 1.12
C GLN A 65 -26.09 13.18 -0.38
N LYS A 66 -25.12 13.57 -1.19
CA LYS A 66 -25.10 13.28 -2.61
C LYS A 66 -25.08 11.77 -2.88
N LEU A 67 -24.25 11.02 -2.16
CA LEU A 67 -24.15 9.57 -2.32
C LEU A 67 -25.45 8.85 -1.91
N MET A 68 -26.16 9.35 -0.90
CA MET A 68 -27.49 8.84 -0.55
C MET A 68 -28.49 9.08 -1.69
N LYS A 69 -28.52 10.28 -2.26
CA LYS A 69 -29.40 10.60 -3.41
C LYS A 69 -29.08 9.78 -4.65
N ASP A 70 -27.80 9.68 -4.99
CA ASP A 70 -27.35 9.06 -6.23
C ASP A 70 -27.68 7.56 -6.29
N TYR A 71 -27.71 6.90 -5.12
CA TYR A 71 -27.83 5.44 -5.05
C TYR A 71 -29.02 4.91 -4.26
N PHE A 72 -29.56 5.62 -3.27
CA PHE A 72 -30.49 5.05 -2.29
C PHE A 72 -31.90 5.64 -2.33
N ASP A 73 -32.11 6.80 -2.96
CA ASP A 73 -33.45 7.37 -3.18
C ASP A 73 -34.25 6.58 -4.23
N GLU A 74 -35.58 6.76 -4.25
CA GLU A 74 -36.47 6.11 -5.24
C GLU A 74 -36.14 6.53 -6.68
N ASP A 75 -35.85 7.81 -6.89
CA ASP A 75 -35.44 8.38 -8.18
C ASP A 75 -33.91 8.37 -8.35
N SER A 76 -33.22 7.33 -7.84
CA SER A 76 -31.75 7.25 -7.88
C SER A 76 -31.20 7.34 -9.31
N THR A 77 -30.12 8.09 -9.49
CA THR A 77 -29.46 8.24 -10.80
C THR A 77 -28.81 6.94 -11.28
N TYR A 78 -28.32 6.12 -10.35
CA TYR A 78 -27.62 4.88 -10.65
C TYR A 78 -28.41 3.66 -10.18
N ASN A 79 -28.47 2.63 -11.03
CA ASN A 79 -29.18 1.40 -10.72
C ASN A 79 -28.34 0.46 -9.84
N ASN A 80 -28.92 -0.68 -9.43
CA ASN A 80 -28.24 -1.67 -8.60
C ASN A 80 -26.98 -2.25 -9.24
N ARG A 81 -26.96 -2.43 -10.58
CA ARG A 81 -25.79 -2.95 -11.30
C ARG A 81 -24.64 -1.95 -11.27
N ASP A 82 -24.93 -0.66 -11.39
CA ASP A 82 -23.92 0.39 -11.27
C ASP A 82 -23.34 0.46 -9.85
N PHE A 83 -24.19 0.29 -8.84
CA PHE A 83 -23.76 0.20 -7.44
C PHE A 83 -22.84 -1.01 -7.22
N GLU A 84 -23.25 -2.19 -7.68
CA GLU A 84 -22.44 -3.41 -7.58
C GLU A 84 -21.12 -3.28 -8.32
N HIS A 85 -21.09 -2.68 -9.51
CA HIS A 85 -19.84 -2.49 -10.25
C HIS A 85 -18.87 -1.52 -9.55
N ARG A 86 -19.37 -0.48 -8.89
CA ARG A 86 -18.53 0.53 -8.22
C ARG A 86 -18.05 0.10 -6.83
N PHE A 87 -18.92 -0.56 -6.05
CA PHE A 87 -18.63 -0.91 -4.66
C PHE A 87 -18.36 -2.40 -4.44
N TRP A 88 -18.57 -3.22 -5.47
CA TRP A 88 -18.46 -4.69 -5.41
C TRP A 88 -19.31 -5.31 -4.28
N LEU A 89 -20.44 -4.66 -3.98
CA LEU A 89 -21.38 -5.04 -2.95
C LEU A 89 -22.81 -4.93 -3.46
N ARG A 90 -23.67 -5.84 -3.00
CA ARG A 90 -25.10 -5.76 -3.28
C ARG A 90 -25.72 -4.66 -2.42
N LYS A 91 -26.45 -3.74 -3.06
CA LYS A 91 -27.14 -2.62 -2.39
C LYS A 91 -28.05 -3.09 -1.24
N GLU A 92 -28.77 -4.19 -1.45
CA GLU A 92 -29.65 -4.79 -0.43
C GLU A 92 -28.90 -5.23 0.83
N LEU A 93 -27.67 -5.73 0.68
CA LEU A 93 -26.86 -6.18 1.81
C LEU A 93 -26.43 -4.97 2.66
N VAL A 94 -26.09 -3.86 2.01
CA VAL A 94 -25.80 -2.60 2.69
C VAL A 94 -27.02 -2.11 3.47
N LEU A 95 -28.22 -2.12 2.87
CA LEU A 95 -29.45 -1.74 3.55
C LEU A 95 -29.75 -2.63 4.76
N LYS A 96 -29.53 -3.95 4.64
CA LYS A 96 -29.67 -4.88 5.77
C LYS A 96 -28.68 -4.59 6.89
N ILE A 97 -27.43 -4.24 6.58
CA ILE A 97 -26.45 -3.86 7.59
C ILE A 97 -26.91 -2.60 8.30
N ILE A 98 -27.27 -1.55 7.55
CA ILE A 98 -27.72 -0.26 8.12
C ILE A 98 -28.93 -0.48 9.04
N ALA A 99 -29.91 -1.29 8.63
CA ALA A 99 -31.09 -1.58 9.44
C ALA A 99 -30.78 -2.37 10.73
N ASN A 100 -29.69 -3.14 10.75
CA ASN A 100 -29.27 -3.93 11.91
C ASN A 100 -28.27 -3.20 12.82
N VAL A 101 -27.70 -2.07 12.38
CA VAL A 101 -26.87 -1.22 13.22
C VAL A 101 -27.80 -0.42 14.15
N LYS A 102 -27.76 -0.76 15.44
CA LYS A 102 -28.37 0.06 16.50
C LYS A 102 -27.41 1.19 16.87
N PHE A 103 -27.90 2.42 16.85
CA PHE A 103 -27.20 3.61 17.34
C PHE A 103 -27.59 3.92 18.78
#